data_AF-A0A2M7BKY0-F1
#
_entry.id   AF-A0A2M7BKY0-F1
#
_cell.length_a   1.000
_cell.length_b   1.000
_cell.length_c   1.000
_cell.angle_alpha   90.00
_cell.angle_beta   90.00
_cell.angle_gamma   90.00
#
_symmetry.space_group_name_H-M   'P 1'
#
loop_
_entity.id
_entity.type
_entity.pdbx_description
1 polymer ?
#
loop_
_entity_poly.entity_id
_entity_poly.type
_entity_poly.pdbx_seq_one_letter_code
_entity_poly.pdbx_strand_id
1 'polypeptide(L)'
;MVKGFFKTGVGFAKSRQVVIDSAGGKRLVYRRHAAVRARIRLRRGLERCPLNERFVKILATGFGSGLAPLAPGTAGTLVGIPLYWVFSVLPWPIRLITVLAFTCLAWRIADEAERLFGRKDAQCIVIDEIAGLQWTLFLVAPTVPHVALGFVLFRLFDIVKPFPARLFQDRLPGGLGVVADDLAAGVYGNLALQVLIRWLGI
;
A
#
# COMPACT_ATOMS: atom_id res chain seq x y z
N MET A 1 -26.44 -26.20 -38.24
CA MET A 1 -26.21 -25.70 -36.86
C MET A 1 -26.88 -24.34 -36.74
N VAL A 2 -28.10 -24.27 -36.24
CA VAL A 2 -28.87 -23.01 -36.10
C VAL A 2 -28.80 -22.58 -34.64
N LYS A 3 -28.16 -21.44 -34.35
CA LYS A 3 -28.12 -20.85 -33.00
C LYS A 3 -29.31 -19.89 -32.87
N GLY A 4 -30.38 -20.33 -32.20
CA GLY A 4 -31.46 -19.45 -31.78
C GLY A 4 -31.09 -18.73 -30.49
N PHE A 5 -31.06 -17.40 -30.50
CA PHE A 5 -30.86 -16.56 -29.32
C PHE A 5 -32.21 -15.94 -28.93
N PHE A 6 -32.85 -16.47 -27.88
CA PHE A 6 -34.02 -15.81 -27.28
C PHE A 6 -33.52 -14.82 -26.21
N LYS A 7 -33.77 -13.52 -26.41
CA LYS A 7 -33.62 -12.48 -25.39
C LYS A 7 -35.00 -12.11 -24.87
N THR A 8 -35.27 -12.37 -23.60
CA THR A 8 -36.38 -11.77 -22.85
C THR A 8 -35.85 -11.06 -21.62
N GLY A 9 -36.29 -9.81 -21.44
CA GLY A 9 -36.66 -9.20 -20.15
C GLY A 9 -35.61 -9.04 -19.05
N VAL A 10 -35.52 -7.80 -18.57
CA VAL A 10 -34.95 -7.38 -17.28
C VAL A 10 -35.13 -8.43 -16.18
N GLY A 11 -34.03 -9.01 -15.74
CA GLY A 11 -33.98 -9.99 -14.65
C GLY A 11 -32.60 -10.64 -14.64
N PHE A 12 -31.97 -10.75 -13.47
CA PHE A 12 -30.66 -11.39 -13.27
C PHE A 12 -30.61 -12.76 -13.98
N ALA A 13 -30.09 -12.79 -15.20
CA ALA A 13 -30.04 -13.98 -16.01
C ALA A 13 -28.96 -14.90 -15.45
N LYS A 14 -29.36 -15.91 -14.67
CA LYS A 14 -28.57 -17.13 -14.50
C LYS A 14 -28.33 -17.69 -15.90
N SER A 15 -27.13 -17.46 -16.43
CA SER A 15 -26.67 -18.08 -17.66
C SER A 15 -26.62 -19.59 -17.45
N ARG A 16 -27.68 -20.29 -17.88
CA ARG A 16 -27.78 -21.74 -17.90
C ARG A 16 -27.00 -22.23 -19.13
N GLN A 17 -25.88 -22.91 -18.92
CA GLN A 17 -25.29 -23.76 -19.96
C GLN A 17 -25.66 -25.20 -19.64
N VAL A 18 -26.32 -25.85 -20.59
CA VAL A 18 -26.56 -27.29 -20.58
C VAL A 18 -25.44 -27.92 -21.41
N VAL A 19 -24.58 -28.71 -20.76
CA VAL A 19 -23.59 -29.53 -21.46
C VAL A 19 -24.19 -30.92 -21.58
N ILE A 20 -24.27 -31.43 -22.80
CA ILE A 20 -24.74 -32.79 -23.10
C ILE A 20 -23.49 -33.67 -23.15
N ASP A 21 -23.43 -34.71 -22.32
CA ASP A 21 -22.33 -35.68 -22.39
C ASP A 21 -22.55 -36.69 -23.54
N SER A 22 -21.49 -37.43 -23.89
CA SER A 22 -21.51 -38.38 -24.99
C SER A 22 -22.42 -39.61 -24.77
N ALA A 23 -23.09 -39.70 -23.61
CA ALA A 23 -24.04 -40.75 -23.24
C ALA A 23 -25.50 -40.23 -23.17
N GLY A 24 -25.77 -38.99 -23.58
CA GLY A 24 -27.12 -38.42 -23.61
C GLY A 24 -27.65 -37.94 -22.25
N GLY A 25 -26.82 -37.90 -21.21
CA GLY A 25 -27.18 -37.42 -19.88
C GLY A 25 -27.20 -35.89 -19.82
N LYS A 26 -28.37 -35.29 -19.50
CA LYS A 26 -28.47 -33.84 -19.22
C LYS A 26 -27.93 -33.56 -17.81
N ARG A 27 -26.65 -33.18 -17.69
CA ARG A 27 -26.07 -32.75 -16.41
C ARG A 27 -26.19 -31.24 -16.23
N LEU A 28 -26.95 -30.81 -15.22
CA LEU A 28 -27.09 -29.40 -14.87
C LEU A 28 -25.85 -28.92 -14.08
N VAL A 29 -24.92 -28.22 -14.74
CA VAL A 29 -23.74 -27.66 -14.06
C VAL A 29 -24.06 -26.25 -13.57
N TYR A 30 -24.36 -26.13 -12.28
CA TYR A 30 -24.64 -24.85 -11.66
C TYR A 30 -23.34 -24.11 -11.34
N ARG A 31 -23.07 -22.98 -12.01
CA ARG A 31 -21.86 -22.16 -11.84
C ARG A 31 -21.86 -21.43 -10.47
N ARG A 32 -21.68 -22.17 -9.36
CA ARG A 32 -21.64 -21.63 -7.98
C ARG A 32 -20.54 -20.59 -7.76
N HIS A 33 -19.47 -20.61 -8.55
CA HIS A 33 -18.30 -19.73 -8.36
C HIS A 33 -18.57 -18.24 -8.63
N ALA A 34 -19.51 -17.89 -9.51
CA ALA A 34 -19.78 -16.48 -9.82
C ALA A 34 -20.57 -15.79 -8.69
N ALA A 35 -21.57 -16.48 -8.15
CA ALA A 35 -22.42 -15.95 -7.08
C ALA A 35 -21.67 -15.80 -5.75
N VAL A 36 -20.76 -16.73 -5.43
CA VAL A 36 -19.90 -16.64 -4.23
C VAL A 36 -18.92 -15.48 -4.37
N ARG A 37 -18.29 -15.29 -5.54
CA ARG A 37 -17.41 -14.14 -5.80
C ARG A 37 -18.17 -12.81 -5.72
N ALA A 38 -19.39 -12.75 -6.24
CA ALA A 38 -20.24 -11.56 -6.14
C ALA A 38 -20.63 -11.24 -4.69
N ARG A 39 -20.94 -12.25 -3.87
CA ARG A 39 -21.26 -12.07 -2.43
C ARG A 39 -20.05 -11.60 -1.62
N ILE A 40 -18.85 -12.11 -1.91
CA ILE A 40 -17.60 -11.63 -1.28
C ILE A 40 -17.33 -10.18 -1.68
N ARG A 41 -17.55 -9.82 -2.96
CA ARG A 41 -17.38 -8.46 -3.48
C ARG A 41 -18.39 -7.48 -2.87
N LEU A 42 -19.63 -7.90 -2.66
CA LEU A 42 -20.68 -7.11 -2.01
C LEU A 42 -20.45 -6.94 -0.50
N ARG A 43 -19.96 -7.98 0.21
CA ARG A 43 -19.59 -7.83 1.63
C ARG A 43 -18.42 -6.88 1.84
N ARG A 44 -17.39 -6.92 0.97
CA ARG A 44 -16.27 -5.95 1.03
C ARG A 44 -16.67 -4.50 0.76
N GLY A 45 -17.77 -4.25 0.04
CA GLY A 45 -18.28 -2.89 -0.20
C GLY A 45 -19.12 -2.33 0.95
N LEU A 46 -19.47 -3.15 1.95
CA LEU A 46 -20.36 -2.76 3.06
C LEU A 46 -19.63 -2.55 4.40
N GLU A 47 -18.40 -3.04 4.53
CA GLU A 47 -17.52 -2.73 5.67
C GLU A 47 -16.79 -1.41 5.41
N ARG A 48 -17.55 -0.31 5.45
CA ARG A 48 -17.00 1.04 5.42
C ARG A 48 -16.26 1.27 6.73
N CYS A 49 -14.95 1.51 6.70
CA CYS A 49 -14.32 2.17 7.83
C CYS A 49 -14.81 3.63 7.76
N PRO A 50 -15.49 4.17 8.79
CA PRO A 50 -16.11 5.50 8.72
C PRO A 50 -15.07 6.64 8.80
N LEU A 51 -13.85 6.43 8.30
CA LEU A 51 -12.86 7.49 8.18
C LEU A 51 -13.39 8.55 7.22
N ASN A 52 -13.31 9.81 7.64
CA ASN A 52 -13.69 10.93 6.81
C ASN A 52 -12.84 10.93 5.53
N GLU A 53 -13.45 10.85 4.35
CA GLU A 53 -12.74 10.78 3.07
C GLU A 53 -11.73 11.92 2.87
N ARG A 54 -12.05 13.12 3.37
CA ARG A 54 -11.13 14.27 3.32
C ARG A 54 -9.89 14.02 4.16
N PHE A 55 -10.07 13.44 5.35
CA PHE A 55 -8.97 13.11 6.25
C PHE A 55 -8.05 12.06 5.64
N VAL A 56 -8.62 11.01 5.05
CA VAL A 56 -7.84 9.97 4.35
C VAL A 56 -7.04 10.58 3.21
N LYS A 57 -7.65 11.42 2.35
CA LYS A 57 -6.95 12.07 1.24
C LYS A 57 -5.81 12.97 1.71
N ILE A 58 -6.03 13.79 2.74
CA ILE A 58 -5.00 14.69 3.28
C ILE A 58 -3.82 13.88 3.81
N LEU A 59 -4.08 12.85 4.61
CA LEU A 59 -3.00 12.04 5.18
C LEU A 59 -2.29 11.18 4.13
N ALA A 60 -3.05 10.50 3.27
CA ALA A 60 -2.49 9.64 2.23
C ALA A 60 -1.57 10.42 1.29
N THR A 61 -1.93 11.66 0.97
CA THR A 61 -1.12 12.54 0.10
C THR A 61 -0.04 13.33 0.84
N GLY A 62 0.23 13.04 2.12
CA GLY A 62 1.23 13.76 2.90
C GLY A 62 0.95 15.26 2.96
N PHE A 63 -0.29 15.64 3.30
CA PHE A 63 -0.78 17.03 3.29
C PHE A 63 -0.76 17.70 1.91
N GLY A 64 -0.96 16.93 0.84
CA GLY A 64 -0.98 17.40 -0.54
C GLY A 64 0.38 17.38 -1.25
N SER A 65 1.46 17.01 -0.57
CA SER A 65 2.79 16.83 -1.18
C SER A 65 2.81 15.77 -2.28
N GLY A 66 2.08 14.67 -2.09
CA GLY A 66 1.88 13.62 -3.09
C GLY A 66 1.09 14.07 -4.33
N LEU A 67 0.57 15.31 -4.35
CA LEU A 67 -0.06 15.91 -5.54
C LEU A 67 0.93 16.76 -6.35
N ALA A 68 2.21 16.81 -5.97
CA ALA A 68 3.22 17.54 -6.71
C ALA A 68 3.31 17.04 -8.17
N PRO A 69 3.40 17.95 -9.15
CA PRO A 69 3.39 17.58 -10.57
C PRO A 69 4.65 16.84 -11.01
N LEU A 70 5.76 17.01 -10.27
CA LEU A 70 7.04 16.40 -10.52
C LEU A 70 7.49 15.65 -9.26
N ALA A 71 7.74 14.34 -9.41
CA ALA A 71 8.21 13.45 -8.35
C ALA A 71 7.38 13.52 -7.05
N PRO A 72 6.08 13.14 -7.08
CA PRO A 72 5.20 13.18 -5.91
C PRO A 72 5.77 12.40 -4.71
N GLY A 73 6.44 11.27 -4.94
CA GLY A 73 7.13 10.53 -3.89
C GLY A 73 8.25 11.33 -3.21
N THR A 74 9.09 12.01 -3.99
CA THR A 74 10.14 12.89 -3.41
C THR A 74 9.52 13.98 -2.54
N ALA A 75 8.45 14.63 -3.00
CA ALA A 75 7.74 15.63 -2.21
C ALA A 75 7.13 15.03 -0.93
N GLY A 76 6.53 13.84 -1.02
CA GLY A 76 5.98 13.10 0.12
C GLY A 76 7.04 12.72 1.16
N THR A 77 8.15 12.11 0.70
CA THR A 77 9.28 11.74 1.55
C THR A 77 9.85 12.96 2.29
N LEU A 78 9.92 14.14 1.65
CA LEU A 78 10.36 15.38 2.29
C LEU A 78 9.45 15.79 3.47
N VAL A 79 8.16 15.48 3.44
CA VAL A 79 7.24 15.72 4.58
C VAL A 79 7.58 14.81 5.76
N GLY A 80 8.16 13.63 5.51
CA GLY A 80 8.62 12.74 6.57
C GLY A 80 9.82 13.26 7.37
N ILE A 81 10.57 14.21 6.82
CA ILE A 81 11.75 14.79 7.48
C ILE A 81 11.36 15.61 8.73
N PRO A 82 10.45 16.62 8.67
CA PRO A 82 9.92 17.28 9.86
C PRO A 82 9.33 16.31 10.89
N LEU A 83 8.61 15.29 10.43
CA LEU A 83 8.02 14.28 11.30
C LEU A 83 9.10 13.47 12.04
N TYR A 84 10.19 13.13 11.36
CA TYR A 84 11.35 12.49 11.97
C TYR A 84 11.95 13.34 13.08
N TRP A 85 12.13 14.66 12.87
CA TRP A 85 12.65 15.52 13.93
C TRP A 85 11.75 15.52 15.17
N VAL A 86 10.43 15.55 14.98
CA VAL A 86 9.47 15.42 16.10
C VAL A 86 9.59 14.06 16.79
N PHE A 87 9.79 12.96 16.07
CA PHE A 87 9.95 11.64 16.70
C PHE A 87 11.33 11.46 17.34
N SER A 88 12.35 12.18 16.85
CA SER A 88 13.74 12.06 17.30
C SER A 88 13.96 12.56 18.73
N VAL A 89 13.10 13.45 19.25
CA VAL A 89 13.18 13.94 20.64
C VAL A 89 12.66 12.92 21.66
N LEU A 90 11.97 11.87 21.20
CA LEU A 90 11.41 10.84 22.07
C LEU A 90 12.51 9.83 22.48
N PRO A 91 12.50 9.36 23.74
CA PRO A 91 13.32 8.23 24.15
C PRO A 91 13.09 7.01 23.25
N TRP A 92 14.13 6.21 23.01
CA TRP A 92 14.07 5.12 22.02
C TRP A 92 12.89 4.13 22.17
N PRO A 93 12.41 3.75 23.39
CA PRO A 93 11.28 2.84 23.49
C PRO A 93 9.97 3.51 23.05
N ILE A 94 9.79 4.78 23.45
CA ILE A 94 8.59 5.57 23.07
C ILE A 94 8.63 5.82 21.57
N ARG A 95 9.79 6.19 21.04
CA ARG A 95 10.00 6.38 19.60
C ARG A 95 9.65 5.13 18.80
N LEU A 96 10.04 3.94 19.26
CA LEU A 96 9.68 2.67 18.61
C LEU A 96 8.16 2.48 18.56
N ILE A 97 7.47 2.68 19.69
CA ILE A 97 6.00 2.58 19.78
C ILE A 97 5.36 3.60 18.83
N THR A 98 5.85 4.84 18.80
CA THR A 98 5.35 5.90 17.92
C THR A 98 5.52 5.54 16.44
N VAL A 99 6.70 5.05 16.03
CA VAL A 99 6.96 4.65 14.64
C VAL A 99 6.10 3.44 14.25
N LEU A 100 5.92 2.46 15.14
CA LEU A 100 5.03 1.32 14.90
C LEU A 100 3.56 1.76 14.79
N ALA A 101 3.09 2.65 15.68
CA ALA A 101 1.74 3.20 15.61
C ALA A 101 1.52 4.00 14.32
N PHE A 102 2.50 4.81 13.92
CA PHE A 102 2.48 5.54 12.65
C PHE A 102 2.45 4.59 11.45
N THR A 103 3.22 3.49 11.49
CA THR A 103 3.21 2.45 10.45
C THR A 103 1.84 1.80 10.32
N CYS A 104 1.20 1.45 11.44
CA CYS A 104 -0.17 0.92 11.46
C CYS A 104 -1.18 1.92 10.91
N LEU A 105 -1.02 3.21 11.22
CA LEU A 105 -1.84 4.29 10.66
C LEU A 105 -1.64 4.42 9.15
N ALA A 106 -0.38 4.45 8.69
CA ALA A 106 -0.02 4.52 7.27
C ALA A 106 -0.66 3.38 6.49
N TRP A 107 -0.60 2.16 7.00
CA TRP A 107 -1.28 1.01 6.39
C TRP A 107 -2.80 1.21 6.26
N ARG A 108 -3.47 1.62 7.34
CA ARG A 108 -4.93 1.84 7.32
C ARG A 108 -5.32 2.94 6.34
N ILE A 109 -4.56 4.03 6.29
CA ILE A 109 -4.80 5.16 5.41
C ILE A 109 -4.51 4.78 3.95
N ALA A 110 -3.42 4.06 3.67
CA ALA A 110 -3.09 3.59 2.33
C ALA A 110 -4.16 2.64 1.79
N ASP A 111 -4.63 1.66 2.59
CA ASP A 111 -5.68 0.71 2.16
C ASP A 111 -7.01 1.42 1.86
N GLU A 112 -7.38 2.42 2.66
CA GLU A 112 -8.59 3.21 2.40
C GLU A 112 -8.40 4.16 1.20
N ALA A 113 -7.21 4.76 1.05
CA ALA A 113 -6.89 5.63 -0.07
C ALA A 113 -6.92 4.89 -1.42
N GLU A 114 -6.36 3.68 -1.51
CA GLU A 114 -6.45 2.85 -2.72
C GLU A 114 -7.91 2.60 -3.13
N ARG A 115 -8.80 2.37 -2.15
CA ARG A 115 -10.23 2.20 -2.38
C ARG A 115 -10.89 3.49 -2.86
N LEU A 116 -10.57 4.62 -2.23
CA LEU A 116 -11.11 5.94 -2.58
C LEU A 116 -10.66 6.42 -3.96
N PHE A 117 -9.39 6.22 -4.32
CA PHE A 117 -8.86 6.60 -5.62
C PHE A 117 -9.23 5.59 -6.72
N GLY A 118 -9.70 4.40 -6.35
CA GLY A 118 -10.11 3.35 -7.30
C GLY A 118 -8.96 2.81 -8.16
N ARG A 119 -7.72 3.09 -7.77
CA ARG A 119 -6.49 2.63 -8.40
C ARG A 119 -5.59 2.03 -7.32
N LYS A 120 -5.10 0.83 -7.58
CA LYS A 120 -4.01 0.25 -6.78
C LYS A 120 -2.75 1.06 -7.00
N ASP A 121 -1.98 1.26 -5.94
CA ASP A 121 -0.66 1.91 -5.99
C ASP A 121 -0.70 3.28 -6.70
N ALA A 122 -1.62 4.14 -6.26
CA ALA A 122 -1.70 5.49 -6.79
C ALA A 122 -0.47 6.28 -6.32
N GLN A 123 0.34 6.79 -7.25
CA GLN A 123 1.58 7.55 -6.96
C GLN A 123 1.41 8.77 -6.05
N CYS A 124 0.17 9.21 -5.80
CA CYS A 124 -0.12 10.29 -4.88
C CYS A 124 -0.26 9.84 -3.42
N ILE A 125 -0.36 8.54 -3.16
CA ILE A 125 -0.28 7.96 -1.82
C ILE A 125 1.21 7.91 -1.48
N VAL A 126 1.62 8.66 -0.45
CA VAL A 126 3.02 8.83 -0.04
C VAL A 126 3.20 8.62 1.47
N ILE A 127 2.15 8.16 2.17
CA ILE A 127 2.17 7.95 3.62
C ILE A 127 2.99 6.72 4.02
N ASP A 128 3.00 5.71 3.16
CA ASP A 128 3.96 4.61 3.08
C ASP A 128 5.40 5.11 3.01
N GLU A 129 5.70 6.04 2.09
CA GLU A 129 7.07 6.56 1.93
C GLU A 129 7.52 7.34 3.18
N ILE A 130 6.61 8.14 3.75
CA ILE A 130 6.84 8.85 5.01
C ILE A 130 7.17 7.86 6.13
N ALA A 131 6.45 6.74 6.20
CA ALA A 131 6.68 5.68 7.19
C ALA A 131 8.04 4.99 6.96
N GLY A 132 8.35 4.63 5.72
CA GLY A 132 9.64 4.03 5.34
C GLY A 132 10.84 4.91 5.69
N LEU A 133 10.72 6.24 5.52
CA LEU A 133 11.75 7.18 5.97
C LEU A 133 11.94 7.17 7.49
N GLN A 134 10.87 7.05 8.28
CA GLN A 134 10.98 6.96 9.75
C GLN A 134 11.80 5.74 10.18
N TRP A 135 11.63 4.61 9.48
CA TRP A 135 12.42 3.40 9.71
C TRP A 135 13.86 3.57 9.25
N THR A 136 14.10 4.24 8.11
CA THR A 136 15.46 4.56 7.62
C THR A 136 16.27 5.34 8.64
N LEU A 137 15.64 6.33 9.28
CA LEU A 137 16.31 7.19 10.25
C LEU A 137 16.17 6.69 11.70
N PHE A 138 15.60 5.50 11.93
CA PHE A 138 15.41 4.95 13.26
C PHE A 138 16.75 4.75 13.99
N LEU A 139 16.86 5.24 15.23
CA LEU A 139 18.10 5.26 16.03
C LEU A 139 19.30 5.95 15.37
N VAL A 140 19.06 6.82 14.39
CA VAL A 140 20.08 7.69 13.81
C VAL A 140 19.99 9.07 14.44
N ALA A 141 21.14 9.70 14.69
CA ALA A 141 21.22 11.04 15.27
C ALA A 141 20.61 12.09 14.33
N PRO A 142 19.87 13.10 14.85
CA PRO A 142 19.12 14.05 14.03
C PRO A 142 20.00 15.19 13.47
N THR A 143 21.13 14.84 12.86
CA THR A 143 22.01 15.80 12.17
C THR A 143 21.62 15.95 10.70
N VAL A 144 21.90 17.12 10.12
CA VAL A 144 21.60 17.39 8.71
C VAL A 144 22.28 16.37 7.77
N PRO A 145 23.58 16.02 7.93
CA PRO A 145 24.21 14.99 7.10
C PRO A 145 23.53 13.61 7.19
N HIS A 146 23.16 13.17 8.38
CA HIS A 146 22.50 11.87 8.58
C HIS A 146 21.12 11.83 7.92
N VAL A 147 20.33 12.91 8.07
CA VAL A 147 19.02 13.03 7.45
C VAL A 147 19.12 13.07 5.93
N ALA A 148 20.06 13.85 5.38
CA ALA A 148 20.27 13.93 3.93
C ALA A 148 20.70 12.57 3.35
N LEU A 149 21.64 11.89 4.00
CA LEU A 149 22.12 10.59 3.56
C LEU A 149 21.04 9.51 3.69
N GLY A 150 20.29 9.51 4.79
CA GLY A 150 19.17 8.61 4.99
C GLY A 150 18.05 8.82 3.98
N PHE A 151 17.73 10.06 3.64
CA PHE A 151 16.78 10.38 2.57
C PHE A 151 17.22 9.78 1.24
N VAL A 152 18.49 9.98 0.85
CA VAL A 152 19.03 9.45 -0.41
C VAL A 152 19.02 7.92 -0.42
N LEU A 153 19.47 7.29 0.66
CA LEU A 153 19.48 5.83 0.77
C LEU A 153 18.07 5.24 0.74
N PHE A 154 17.12 5.86 1.45
CA PHE A 154 15.72 5.44 1.42
C PHE A 154 15.17 5.47 -0.01
N ARG A 155 15.30 6.60 -0.72
CA ARG A 155 14.83 6.71 -2.11
C ARG A 155 15.53 5.73 -3.03
N LEU A 156 16.82 5.48 -2.84
CA LEU A 156 17.55 4.48 -3.60
C LEU A 156 16.94 3.08 -3.40
N PHE A 157 16.69 2.67 -2.16
CA PHE A 157 16.13 1.34 -1.86
C PHE A 157 14.64 1.22 -2.20
N ASP A 158 13.86 2.29 -2.10
CA ASP A 158 12.47 2.35 -2.53
C ASP A 158 12.36 2.24 -4.08
N ILE A 159 13.26 2.88 -4.83
CA ILE A 159 13.25 2.75 -6.31
C ILE A 159 13.79 1.38 -6.73
N VAL A 160 14.87 0.91 -6.11
CA VAL A 160 15.50 -0.37 -6.48
C VAL A 160 14.68 -1.56 -5.99
N LYS A 161 14.02 -1.46 -4.84
CA LYS A 161 13.30 -2.55 -4.13
C LYS A 161 14.10 -3.85 -4.17
N PRO A 162 15.25 -3.97 -3.50
CA PRO A 162 16.02 -5.22 -3.53
C PRO A 162 15.21 -6.35 -2.89
N PHE A 163 15.47 -7.60 -3.32
CA PHE A 163 14.84 -8.77 -2.73
C PHE A 163 15.11 -8.85 -1.21
N PRO A 164 14.14 -9.25 -0.36
CA PRO A 164 12.75 -9.64 -0.65
C PRO A 164 11.69 -8.53 -0.78
N ALA A 165 12.01 -7.22 -0.73
CA ALA A 165 10.99 -6.15 -0.67
C ALA A 165 9.92 -6.24 -1.79
N ARG A 166 10.34 -6.48 -3.04
CA ARG A 166 9.42 -6.65 -4.18
C ARG A 166 8.39 -7.78 -3.98
N LEU A 167 8.72 -8.82 -3.20
CA LEU A 167 7.78 -9.92 -2.95
C LEU A 167 6.58 -9.48 -2.09
N PHE A 168 6.72 -8.45 -1.27
CA PHE A 168 5.64 -7.99 -0.40
C PHE A 168 4.52 -7.35 -1.22
N GLN A 169 4.87 -6.50 -2.19
CA GLN A 169 3.91 -5.90 -3.12
C GLN A 169 3.15 -6.97 -3.93
N ASP A 170 3.84 -8.03 -4.36
CA ASP A 170 3.25 -9.11 -5.18
C ASP A 170 2.35 -10.07 -4.38
N ARG A 171 2.67 -10.31 -3.10
CA ARG A 171 2.02 -11.36 -2.29
C ARG A 171 1.00 -10.84 -1.30
N LEU A 172 1.09 -9.58 -0.88
CA LEU A 172 0.20 -9.00 0.12
C LEU A 172 -0.90 -8.16 -0.56
N PRO A 173 -2.16 -8.27 -0.09
CA PRO A 173 -3.26 -7.53 -0.69
C PRO A 173 -3.32 -6.07 -0.20
N GLY A 174 -3.59 -5.16 -1.14
CA GLY A 174 -3.98 -3.77 -0.85
C GLY A 174 -2.87 -2.95 -0.23
N GLY A 175 -3.24 -1.97 0.60
CA GLY A 175 -2.30 -1.07 1.26
C GLY A 175 -1.29 -1.74 2.19
N LEU A 176 -1.48 -3.01 2.55
CA LEU A 176 -0.50 -3.76 3.34
C LEU A 176 0.78 -4.03 2.53
N GLY A 177 0.63 -4.38 1.25
CA GLY A 177 1.78 -4.68 0.39
C GLY A 177 2.62 -3.44 0.12
N VAL A 178 1.94 -2.31 -0.07
CA VAL A 178 2.50 -0.97 -0.37
C VAL A 178 3.16 -0.31 0.85
N VAL A 179 2.72 -0.64 2.07
CA VAL A 179 3.47 -0.18 3.25
C VAL A 179 4.63 -1.14 3.54
N ALA A 180 4.44 -2.45 3.36
CA ALA A 180 5.46 -3.44 3.71
C ALA A 180 6.72 -3.39 2.83
N ASP A 181 6.60 -3.06 1.54
CA ASP A 181 7.75 -2.87 0.65
C ASP A 181 8.55 -1.61 1.00
N ASP A 182 7.90 -0.49 1.31
CA ASP A 182 8.54 0.75 1.77
C ASP A 182 9.18 0.60 3.15
N LEU A 183 8.55 -0.16 4.05
CA LEU A 183 9.17 -0.53 5.32
C LEU A 183 10.43 -1.36 5.11
N ALA A 184 10.41 -2.31 4.18
CA ALA A 184 11.59 -3.12 3.86
C ALA A 184 12.71 -2.26 3.27
N ALA A 185 12.38 -1.35 2.34
CA ALA A 185 13.30 -0.33 1.84
C ALA A 185 13.87 0.53 2.98
N GLY A 186 13.02 0.91 3.94
CA GLY A 186 13.41 1.66 5.14
C GLY A 186 14.42 0.92 6.02
N VAL A 187 14.20 -0.38 6.25
CA VAL A 187 15.14 -1.22 7.00
C VAL A 187 16.48 -1.36 6.27
N TYR A 188 16.48 -1.55 4.95
CA TYR A 188 17.73 -1.57 4.17
C TYR A 188 18.47 -0.24 4.23
N GLY A 189 17.73 0.87 4.09
CA GLY A 189 18.24 2.22 4.24
C GLY A 189 18.90 2.42 5.60
N ASN A 190 18.26 1.99 6.68
CA ASN A 190 18.80 2.11 8.03
C ASN A 190 20.10 1.33 8.21
N LEU A 191 20.13 0.07 7.78
CA LEU A 191 21.32 -0.77 7.91
C LEU A 191 22.50 -0.19 7.12
N ALA A 192 22.26 0.24 5.88
CA ALA A 192 23.28 0.87 5.05
C ALA A 192 23.77 2.19 5.66
N LEU A 193 22.86 3.02 6.15
CA LEU A 193 23.18 4.30 6.78
C LEU A 193 24.04 4.11 8.04
N GLN A 194 23.66 3.18 8.91
CA GLN A 194 24.41 2.88 10.14
C GLN A 194 25.83 2.37 9.83
N VAL A 195 26.00 1.56 8.78
CA VAL A 195 27.33 1.13 8.32
C VAL A 195 28.13 2.33 7.81
N LEU A 196 27.52 3.18 6.99
CA LEU A 196 28.18 4.33 6.39
C LEU A 196 28.60 5.38 7.42
N ILE A 197 27.75 5.68 8.40
CA ILE A 197 28.04 6.52 9.56
C ILE A 197 29.27 6.01 10.31
N ARG A 198 29.28 4.72 10.65
CA ARG A 198 30.42 4.10 11.37
C ARG A 198 31.71 4.10 10.55
N TRP A 199 31.61 3.91 9.24
CA TRP A 199 32.77 3.86 8.36
C TRP A 199 33.37 5.24 8.09
N LEU A 200 32.53 6.26 7.92
CA LEU A 200 32.96 7.64 7.68
C LEU A 200 33.27 8.42 8.97
N GLY A 201 32.81 7.94 10.13
CA GLY A 201 33.02 8.61 11.41
C GLY A 201 32.24 9.93 11.55
N ILE A 202 31.08 10.03 10.90
CA ILE A 202 30.21 11.23 10.88
C ILE A 202 28.94 11.06 11.70
#